data_AF-A0AA94S8X8-F1
#
_entry.id   AF-A0AA94S8X8-F1
#
_cell.length_a   1.000
_cell.length_b   1.000
_cell.length_c   1.000
_cell.angle_alpha   90.00
_cell.angle_beta   90.00
_cell.angle_gamma   90.00
#
_symmetry.space_group_name_H-M   'P 1'
#
loop_
_entity.id
_entity.type
_entity.pdbx_description
1 polymer ?
#
loop_
_entity_poly.entity_id
_entity_poly.type
_entity_poly.pdbx_seq_one_letter_code
_entity_poly.pdbx_strand_id
1 'polypeptide(L)'
;MLKLYFDNNAVRRHNIEQWLFNHNIQFQSYSIDDLTQTDLLRLFTKTEDCFSFLKRTTWHYKLDNQTTMKGFIAIILADKKKYLDFPLLETDTQVLSNVLVDDLGQFLSRKQKGYERRELLRKAQEISQGRIFWENVAFYRSKFHMRYLTLYQNIFTLTHTLEISPMDFNRFCNKLKEYRSSYLLPPENWVKAIAEIFEIGVDELFQEKNTEILIQK
;
A
#
# COMPACT_ATOMS: atom_id res chain seq x y z
N MET A 1 -1.17 -15.37 21.59
CA MET A 1 -0.71 -13.96 21.82
C MET A 1 0.56 -13.75 21.01
N LEU A 2 0.70 -12.65 20.25
CA LEU A 2 1.86 -12.48 19.37
C LEU A 2 3.11 -12.06 20.15
N LYS A 3 4.25 -12.68 19.86
CA LYS A 3 5.56 -12.25 20.39
C LYS A 3 6.47 -11.85 19.25
N LEU A 4 7.03 -10.64 19.32
CA LEU A 4 7.89 -10.07 18.30
C LEU A 4 9.28 -9.83 18.86
N TYR A 5 10.28 -10.36 18.17
CA TYR A 5 11.68 -10.08 18.44
C TYR A 5 12.21 -9.18 17.32
N PHE A 6 12.74 -8.02 17.69
CA PHE A 6 13.24 -7.03 16.74
C PHE A 6 14.77 -6.95 16.75
N ASP A 7 15.34 -6.60 15.60
CA ASP A 7 16.71 -6.10 15.52
C ASP A 7 16.74 -4.59 15.81
N ASN A 8 17.90 -3.95 15.59
CA ASN A 8 18.08 -2.52 15.87
C ASN A 8 17.41 -1.59 14.84
N ASN A 9 16.52 -2.10 13.97
CA ASN A 9 15.80 -1.28 13.00
C ASN A 9 14.58 -0.59 13.63
N ALA A 10 14.82 0.60 14.19
CA ALA A 10 13.79 1.39 14.88
C ALA A 10 12.60 1.76 13.97
N VAL A 11 12.84 2.06 12.68
CA VAL A 11 11.78 2.43 11.73
C VAL A 11 10.86 1.24 11.47
N ARG A 12 11.44 0.07 11.16
CA ARG A 12 10.67 -1.15 10.89
C ARG A 12 9.89 -1.59 12.13
N ARG A 13 10.52 -1.52 13.31
CA ARG A 13 9.85 -1.78 14.59
C ARG A 13 8.65 -0.87 14.79
N HIS A 14 8.85 0.45 14.66
CA HIS A 14 7.78 1.43 14.84
C HIS A 14 6.61 1.15 13.89
N ASN A 15 6.87 0.90 12.60
CA ASN A 15 5.82 0.63 11.62
C ASN A 15 4.99 -0.62 11.98
N ILE A 16 5.65 -1.70 12.41
CA ILE A 16 4.97 -2.94 12.82
C ILE A 16 4.16 -2.74 14.09
N GLU A 17 4.74 -2.12 15.12
CA GLU A 17 4.05 -1.87 16.39
C GLU A 17 2.85 -0.94 16.19
N GLN A 18 3.00 0.16 15.46
CA GLN A 18 1.90 1.08 15.13
C GLN A 18 0.78 0.38 14.37
N TRP A 19 1.12 -0.47 13.40
CA TRP A 19 0.10 -1.22 12.66
C TRP A 19 -0.68 -2.16 13.58
N LEU A 20 -0.01 -2.87 14.48
CA LEU A 20 -0.67 -3.78 15.42
C LEU A 20 -1.56 -3.02 16.42
N PHE A 21 -1.09 -1.87 16.93
CA PHE A 21 -1.88 -0.99 17.79
C PHE A 21 -3.14 -0.47 17.08
N ASN A 22 -3.01 0.01 15.86
CA ASN A 22 -4.15 0.51 15.07
C ASN A 22 -5.23 -0.55 14.83
N HIS A 23 -4.84 -1.83 14.78
CA HIS A 23 -5.76 -2.95 14.60
C HIS A 23 -6.20 -3.62 15.90
N ASN A 24 -5.83 -3.07 17.06
CA ASN A 24 -6.12 -3.62 18.39
C ASN A 24 -5.64 -5.07 18.56
N ILE A 25 -4.52 -5.43 17.97
CA ILE A 25 -3.93 -6.77 18.08
C ILE A 25 -3.01 -6.80 19.30
N GLN A 26 -3.19 -7.80 20.17
CA GLN A 26 -2.37 -7.99 21.37
C GLN A 26 -1.00 -8.59 21.01
N PHE A 27 0.07 -7.89 21.34
CA PHE A 27 1.44 -8.34 21.09
C PHE A 27 2.40 -7.96 22.23
N GLN A 28 3.54 -8.64 22.28
CA GLN A 28 4.67 -8.33 23.14
C GLN A 28 5.91 -8.11 22.28
N SER A 29 6.63 -7.02 22.51
CA SER A 29 7.88 -6.70 21.83
C SER A 29 9.09 -7.00 22.70
N TYR A 30 10.10 -7.62 22.09
CA TYR A 30 11.36 -7.98 22.69
C TYR A 30 12.52 -7.47 21.85
N SER A 31 13.64 -7.16 22.50
CA SER A 31 14.90 -6.89 21.85
C SER A 31 15.57 -8.18 21.39
N ILE A 32 16.47 -8.07 20.40
CA ILE A 32 17.39 -9.14 20.00
C ILE A 32 18.20 -9.68 21.19
N ASP A 33 18.53 -8.82 22.15
CA ASP A 33 19.33 -9.17 23.32
C ASP A 33 18.55 -10.09 24.28
N ASP A 34 17.23 -9.93 24.34
CA ASP A 34 16.35 -10.71 25.22
C ASP A 34 16.19 -12.16 24.77
N LEU A 35 16.60 -12.50 23.54
CA LEU A 35 16.48 -13.87 23.03
C LEU A 35 17.45 -14.81 23.74
N THR A 36 16.89 -15.72 24.55
CA THR A 36 17.66 -16.73 25.29
C THR A 36 17.77 -18.05 24.54
N GLN A 37 18.60 -18.97 25.05
CA GLN A 37 18.68 -20.34 24.55
C GLN A 37 17.32 -21.07 24.63
N THR A 38 16.59 -20.86 25.72
CA THR A 38 15.27 -21.49 25.92
C THR A 38 14.25 -20.97 24.90
N ASP A 39 14.29 -19.68 24.59
CA ASP A 39 13.42 -19.10 23.55
C ASP A 39 13.76 -19.67 22.19
N LEU A 40 15.04 -19.75 21.81
CA LEU A 40 15.44 -20.29 20.51
C LEU A 40 15.02 -21.76 20.34
N LEU A 41 15.18 -22.57 21.39
CA LEU A 41 14.68 -23.95 21.40
C LEU A 41 13.17 -24.02 21.20
N ARG A 42 12.41 -23.14 21.90
CA ARG A 42 10.96 -23.04 21.74
C ARG A 42 10.59 -22.68 20.29
N LEU A 43 11.32 -21.76 19.66
CA LEU A 43 11.09 -21.40 18.26
C LEU A 43 11.35 -22.59 17.33
N PHE A 44 12.44 -23.35 17.55
CA PHE A 44 12.72 -24.56 16.76
C PHE A 44 11.63 -25.62 16.87
N THR A 45 10.98 -25.77 18.03
CA THR A 45 9.87 -26.74 18.17
C THR A 45 8.59 -26.34 17.41
N LYS A 46 8.50 -25.07 16.96
CA LYS A 46 7.33 -24.53 16.26
C LYS A 46 7.51 -24.48 14.74
N THR A 47 8.61 -25.03 14.23
CA THR A 47 8.90 -25.07 12.80
C THR A 47 9.30 -26.48 12.40
N GLU A 48 8.82 -26.94 11.24
CA GLU A 48 9.23 -28.25 10.71
C GLU A 48 10.72 -28.27 10.35
N ASP A 49 11.22 -27.16 9.82
CA ASP A 49 12.65 -26.94 9.52
C ASP A 49 13.16 -25.75 10.36
N CYS A 50 14.10 -25.99 11.27
CA CYS A 50 14.71 -24.95 12.10
C CYS A 50 15.45 -23.87 11.29
N PHE A 51 15.82 -24.15 10.04
CA PHE A 51 16.45 -23.18 9.13
C PHE A 51 15.44 -22.21 8.49
N SER A 52 14.13 -22.43 8.65
CA SER A 52 13.07 -21.60 8.06
C SER A 52 13.13 -20.13 8.46
N PHE A 53 13.62 -19.82 9.67
CA PHE A 53 13.77 -18.46 10.18
C PHE A 53 15.24 -18.01 10.33
N LEU A 54 16.15 -18.81 9.79
CA LEU A 54 17.58 -18.51 9.77
C LEU A 54 17.98 -17.91 8.42
N LYS A 55 19.02 -17.08 8.44
CA LYS A 55 19.63 -16.55 7.22
C LYS A 55 20.37 -17.65 6.46
N ARG A 56 20.49 -17.49 5.14
CA ARG A 56 21.21 -18.44 4.26
C ARG A 56 22.67 -18.72 4.68
N THR A 57 23.27 -17.79 5.43
CA THR A 57 24.60 -17.94 6.06
C THR A 57 24.70 -19.13 7.01
N THR A 58 23.58 -19.75 7.39
CA THR A 58 23.54 -20.94 8.25
C THR A 58 23.42 -22.25 7.47
N TRP A 59 23.13 -22.22 6.17
CA TRP A 59 22.75 -23.43 5.42
C TRP A 59 23.86 -24.48 5.34
N HIS A 60 25.13 -24.10 5.44
CA HIS A 60 26.23 -25.06 5.48
C HIS A 60 26.18 -25.96 6.72
N TYR A 61 25.49 -25.55 7.80
CA TYR A 61 25.25 -26.40 8.97
C TYR A 61 24.17 -27.45 8.75
N LYS A 62 23.34 -27.35 7.69
CA LYS A 62 22.26 -28.32 7.42
C LYS A 62 22.78 -29.70 7.01
N LEU A 63 23.99 -29.74 6.43
CA LEU A 63 24.68 -30.96 6.04
C LEU A 63 25.92 -31.24 6.90
N ASP A 64 26.11 -30.46 7.97
CA ASP A 64 27.23 -30.62 8.88
C ASP A 64 26.91 -31.66 9.95
N ASN A 65 27.67 -32.75 9.96
CA ASN A 65 27.53 -33.82 10.95
C ASN A 65 28.46 -33.64 12.16
N GLN A 66 29.30 -32.60 12.17
CA GLN A 66 30.26 -32.35 13.26
C GLN A 66 29.67 -31.46 14.36
N THR A 67 28.85 -30.48 13.98
CA THR A 67 28.27 -29.54 14.94
C THR A 67 27.06 -30.14 15.67
N THR A 68 27.18 -30.29 16.99
CA THR A 68 26.02 -30.67 17.82
C THR A 68 24.97 -29.57 17.84
N MET A 69 23.69 -29.91 18.04
CA MET A 69 22.61 -28.91 18.16
C MET A 69 22.87 -27.86 19.25
N LYS A 70 23.48 -28.26 20.37
CA LYS A 70 23.88 -27.34 21.44
C LYS A 70 24.95 -26.35 20.96
N GLY A 71 25.94 -26.83 20.22
CA GLY A 71 26.97 -26.00 19.60
C GLY A 71 26.38 -25.04 18.56
N PHE A 72 25.48 -25.53 17.72
CA PHE A 72 24.78 -24.72 16.73
C PHE A 72 23.97 -23.58 17.36
N ILE A 73 23.23 -23.87 18.44
CA ILE A 73 22.51 -22.84 19.20
C ILE A 73 23.47 -21.81 19.79
N ALA A 74 24.59 -22.24 20.37
CA ALA A 74 25.58 -21.31 20.91
C ALA A 74 26.16 -20.40 19.81
N ILE A 75 26.39 -20.92 18.60
CA ILE A 75 26.83 -20.13 17.44
C ILE A 75 25.78 -19.08 17.07
N ILE A 76 24.49 -19.47 17.00
CA ILE A 76 23.41 -18.53 16.70
C ILE A 76 23.32 -17.43 17.76
N LEU A 77 23.37 -17.79 19.04
CA LEU A 77 23.26 -16.84 20.14
C LEU A 77 24.46 -15.89 20.24
N ALA A 78 25.65 -16.34 19.82
CA ALA A 78 26.86 -15.51 19.79
C ALA A 78 26.76 -14.35 18.77
N ASP A 79 26.07 -14.57 17.64
CA ASP A 79 25.82 -13.52 16.64
C ASP A 79 24.41 -13.66 16.04
N LYS A 80 23.42 -13.29 16.87
CA LYS A 80 21.99 -13.38 16.51
C LYS A 80 21.69 -12.64 15.21
N LYS A 81 22.30 -11.48 14.98
CA LYS A 81 22.04 -10.64 13.80
C LYS A 81 22.54 -11.28 12.51
N LYS A 82 23.65 -12.02 12.57
CA LYS A 82 24.21 -12.72 11.40
C LYS A 82 23.42 -13.96 11.02
N TYR A 83 22.80 -14.64 11.97
CA TYR A 83 22.20 -15.95 11.75
C TYR A 83 20.66 -15.96 11.76
N LEU A 84 19.99 -15.07 12.48
CA LEU A 84 18.54 -14.98 12.52
C LEU A 84 18.01 -13.92 11.56
N ASP A 85 16.86 -14.19 10.97
CA ASP A 85 16.21 -13.29 10.02
C ASP A 85 15.10 -12.47 10.68
N PHE A 86 15.49 -11.36 11.30
CA PHE A 86 14.59 -10.48 12.05
C PHE A 86 13.73 -9.58 11.14
N PRO A 87 12.55 -9.11 11.62
CA PRO A 87 11.90 -9.45 12.88
C PRO A 87 11.37 -10.89 12.91
N LEU A 88 11.46 -11.53 14.07
CA LEU A 88 10.86 -12.85 14.30
C LEU A 88 9.50 -12.65 14.97
N LEU A 89 8.46 -13.18 14.36
CA LEU A 89 7.11 -13.20 14.92
C LEU A 89 6.77 -14.64 15.31
N GLU A 90 6.61 -14.84 16.61
CA GLU A 90 6.14 -16.09 17.17
C GLU A 90 4.63 -16.02 17.41
N THR A 91 3.93 -17.02 16.87
CA THR A 91 2.53 -17.31 17.14
C THR A 91 2.42 -18.58 17.99
N ASP A 92 1.20 -19.00 18.29
CA ASP A 92 0.99 -20.24 19.06
C ASP A 92 1.41 -21.49 18.26
N THR A 93 1.32 -21.44 16.91
CA THR A 93 1.54 -22.60 16.03
C THR A 93 2.78 -22.52 15.15
N GLN A 94 3.25 -21.32 14.82
CA GLN A 94 4.34 -21.11 13.85
C GLN A 94 5.23 -19.92 14.22
N VAL A 95 6.41 -19.89 13.61
CA VAL A 95 7.34 -18.77 13.66
C VAL A 95 7.50 -18.21 12.25
N LEU A 96 7.31 -16.90 12.10
CA LEU A 96 7.55 -16.17 10.86
C LEU A 96 8.80 -15.31 11.03
N SER A 97 9.63 -15.27 10.00
CA SER A 97 10.84 -14.45 9.97
C SER A 97 10.72 -13.32 8.96
N ASN A 98 11.57 -12.31 9.10
CA ASN A 98 11.62 -11.14 8.23
C ASN A 98 10.22 -10.52 8.00
N VAL A 99 9.42 -10.43 9.05
CA VAL A 99 8.02 -10.01 8.95
C VAL A 99 7.89 -8.55 8.51
N LEU A 100 7.05 -8.32 7.51
CA LEU A 100 6.63 -7.01 7.03
C LEU A 100 5.21 -6.68 7.51
N VAL A 101 4.81 -5.41 7.37
CA VAL A 101 3.47 -4.96 7.73
C VAL A 101 2.40 -5.73 6.94
N ASP A 102 2.65 -6.01 5.67
CA ASP A 102 1.71 -6.73 4.79
C ASP A 102 1.44 -8.16 5.28
N ASP A 103 2.44 -8.81 5.89
CA ASP A 103 2.30 -10.16 6.45
C ASP A 103 1.38 -10.20 7.66
N LEU A 104 1.22 -9.07 8.36
CA LEU A 104 0.41 -8.99 9.58
C LEU A 104 -1.09 -9.04 9.28
N GLY A 105 -1.50 -8.77 8.03
CA GLY A 105 -2.89 -8.83 7.59
C GLY A 105 -3.55 -10.19 7.87
N GLN A 106 -2.77 -11.27 7.98
CA GLN A 106 -3.28 -12.59 8.34
C GLN A 106 -3.95 -12.63 9.72
N PHE A 107 -3.50 -11.79 10.68
CA PHE A 107 -4.00 -11.74 12.05
C PHE A 107 -5.27 -10.90 12.24
N LEU A 108 -5.72 -10.21 11.19
CA LEU A 108 -6.96 -9.46 11.23
C LEU A 108 -8.17 -10.38 11.34
N SER A 109 -9.17 -9.94 12.11
CA SER A 109 -10.48 -10.61 12.14
C SER A 109 -11.16 -10.56 10.77
N ARG A 110 -12.07 -11.50 10.49
CA ARG A 110 -12.86 -11.50 9.23
C ARG A 110 -13.58 -10.16 8.99
N LYS A 111 -14.05 -9.52 10.06
CA LYS A 111 -14.73 -8.21 10.00
C LYS A 111 -13.77 -7.10 9.55
N GLN A 112 -12.57 -7.04 10.13
CA GLN A 112 -11.54 -6.06 9.75
C GLN A 112 -11.05 -6.28 8.31
N LYS A 113 -10.77 -7.53 7.92
CA LYS A 113 -10.43 -7.88 6.53
C LYS A 113 -11.50 -7.42 5.55
N GLY A 114 -12.77 -7.60 5.91
CA GLY A 114 -13.91 -7.12 5.11
C GLY A 114 -13.95 -5.59 4.99
N TYR A 115 -13.61 -4.87 6.06
CA TYR A 115 -13.54 -3.40 6.05
C TYR A 115 -12.39 -2.90 5.16
N GLU A 116 -11.17 -3.40 5.36
CA GLU A 116 -10.01 -3.02 4.54
C GLU A 116 -10.24 -3.31 3.06
N ARG A 117 -10.80 -4.48 2.73
CA ARG A 117 -11.13 -4.83 1.35
C ARG A 117 -12.11 -3.82 0.75
N ARG A 118 -13.14 -3.40 1.49
CA ARG A 118 -14.09 -2.38 0.99
C ARG A 118 -13.42 -1.03 0.78
N GLU A 119 -12.56 -0.60 1.70
CA GLU A 119 -11.81 0.66 1.52
C GLU A 119 -10.85 0.60 0.33
N LEU A 120 -10.15 -0.52 0.13
CA LEU A 120 -9.29 -0.71 -1.03
C LEU A 120 -10.09 -0.72 -2.33
N LEU A 121 -11.23 -1.41 -2.35
CA LEU A 121 -12.13 -1.39 -3.50
C LEU A 121 -12.67 0.01 -3.78
N ARG A 122 -13.04 0.78 -2.75
CA ARG A 122 -13.49 2.17 -2.88
C ARG A 122 -12.40 3.04 -3.50
N LYS A 123 -11.17 2.96 -2.99
CA LYS A 123 -10.01 3.69 -3.55
C LYS A 123 -9.71 3.27 -4.99
N ALA A 124 -9.75 1.98 -5.29
CA ALA A 124 -9.56 1.48 -6.64
C ALA A 124 -10.66 1.99 -7.59
N GLN A 125 -11.89 2.06 -7.10
CA GLN A 125 -13.03 2.59 -7.84
C GLN A 125 -12.87 4.11 -8.08
N GLU A 126 -12.41 4.88 -7.09
CA GLU A 126 -12.12 6.31 -7.26
C GLU A 126 -11.03 6.55 -8.32
N ILE A 127 -9.95 5.77 -8.30
CA ILE A 127 -8.88 5.84 -9.29
C ILE A 127 -9.40 5.46 -10.68
N SER A 128 -10.19 4.39 -10.77
CA SER A 128 -10.82 3.95 -12.03
C SER A 128 -11.75 5.03 -12.58
N GLN A 129 -12.59 5.64 -11.74
CA GLN A 129 -13.47 6.73 -12.14
C GLN A 129 -12.69 7.96 -12.62
N GLY A 130 -11.62 8.35 -11.92
CA GLY A 130 -10.77 9.45 -12.34
C GLY A 130 -10.08 9.18 -13.69
N ARG A 131 -9.68 7.93 -13.93
CA ARG A 131 -9.16 7.50 -15.23
C ARG A 131 -10.20 7.63 -16.34
N ILE A 132 -11.37 7.01 -16.17
CA ILE A 132 -12.49 7.06 -17.14
C ILE A 132 -12.86 8.51 -17.43
N PHE A 133 -12.96 9.33 -16.39
CA PHE A 133 -13.24 10.75 -16.50
C PHE A 133 -12.25 11.47 -17.43
N TRP A 134 -10.95 11.37 -17.18
CA TRP A 134 -9.96 12.09 -17.99
C TRP A 134 -9.81 11.53 -19.40
N GLU A 135 -10.02 10.23 -19.61
CA GLU A 135 -10.10 9.61 -20.94
C GLU A 135 -11.29 10.17 -21.73
N ASN A 136 -12.47 10.28 -21.10
CA ASN A 136 -13.65 10.86 -21.71
C ASN A 136 -13.50 12.36 -22.00
N VAL A 137 -12.91 13.13 -21.08
CA VAL A 137 -12.57 14.54 -21.32
C VAL A 137 -11.62 14.67 -22.50
N ALA A 138 -10.59 13.82 -22.60
CA ALA A 138 -9.67 13.83 -23.72
C ALA A 138 -10.37 13.52 -25.05
N PHE A 139 -11.32 12.57 -25.05
CA PHE A 139 -12.15 12.23 -26.20
C PHE A 139 -13.01 13.40 -26.65
N TYR A 140 -13.85 13.96 -25.77
CA TYR A 140 -14.74 15.06 -26.14
C TYR A 140 -13.97 16.30 -26.54
N ARG A 141 -12.92 16.67 -25.79
CA ARG A 141 -12.01 17.75 -26.16
C ARG A 141 -11.48 17.59 -27.60
N SER A 142 -11.12 16.36 -27.99
CA SER A 142 -10.64 16.08 -29.35
C SER A 142 -11.76 16.16 -30.39
N LYS A 143 -12.96 15.67 -30.07
CA LYS A 143 -14.17 15.79 -30.91
C LYS A 143 -14.56 17.26 -31.18
N PHE A 144 -14.41 18.12 -30.18
CA PHE A 144 -14.65 19.58 -30.29
C PHE A 144 -13.44 20.37 -30.81
N HIS A 145 -12.35 19.70 -31.23
CA HIS A 145 -11.09 20.33 -31.68
C HIS A 145 -10.52 21.39 -30.70
N MET A 146 -10.77 21.20 -29.40
CA MET A 146 -10.45 22.18 -28.36
C MET A 146 -9.04 21.93 -27.80
N ARG A 147 -8.24 22.99 -27.55
CA ARG A 147 -6.98 22.84 -26.80
C ARG A 147 -7.25 22.77 -25.30
N TYR A 148 -6.40 22.07 -24.55
CA TYR A 148 -6.53 22.03 -23.08
C TYR A 148 -6.50 23.41 -22.43
N LEU A 149 -5.70 24.35 -22.97
CA LEU A 149 -5.68 25.72 -22.47
C LEU A 149 -7.05 26.40 -22.61
N THR A 150 -7.70 26.25 -23.77
CA THR A 150 -9.04 26.78 -24.04
C THR A 150 -10.08 26.14 -23.11
N LEU A 151 -10.01 24.82 -22.93
CA LEU A 151 -10.86 24.12 -21.96
C LEU A 151 -10.68 24.71 -20.55
N TYR A 152 -9.44 24.92 -20.11
CA TYR A 152 -9.17 25.47 -18.77
C TYR A 152 -9.67 26.91 -18.63
N GLN A 153 -9.53 27.73 -19.67
CA GLN A 153 -10.09 29.09 -19.68
C GLN A 153 -11.61 29.06 -19.47
N ASN A 154 -12.32 28.22 -20.23
CA ASN A 154 -13.77 28.10 -20.13
C ASN A 154 -14.21 27.59 -18.75
N ILE A 155 -13.55 26.57 -18.20
CA ILE A 155 -13.85 26.08 -16.84
C ILE A 155 -13.61 27.20 -15.83
N PHE A 156 -12.51 27.93 -15.94
CA PHE A 156 -12.19 29.03 -15.01
C PHE A 156 -13.29 30.10 -15.02
N THR A 157 -13.71 30.54 -16.22
CA THR A 157 -14.78 31.53 -16.39
C THR A 157 -16.12 31.07 -15.81
N LEU A 158 -16.49 29.80 -15.97
CA LEU A 158 -17.75 29.26 -15.45
C LEU A 158 -17.73 29.03 -13.94
N THR A 159 -16.57 28.77 -13.35
CA THR A 159 -16.46 28.30 -11.96
C THR A 159 -15.93 29.35 -10.98
N HIS A 160 -15.27 30.40 -11.47
CA HIS A 160 -14.70 31.47 -10.64
C HIS A 160 -15.32 32.81 -11.06
N THR A 161 -16.22 33.34 -10.23
CA THR A 161 -16.71 34.72 -10.36
C THR A 161 -15.70 35.70 -9.76
N LEU A 162 -15.58 36.89 -10.36
CA LEU A 162 -14.66 37.96 -9.95
C LEU A 162 -14.82 38.40 -8.48
N GLU A 163 -15.96 38.11 -7.86
CA GLU A 163 -16.28 38.54 -6.49
C GLU A 163 -15.84 37.54 -5.40
N ILE A 164 -15.53 36.28 -5.74
CA ILE A 164 -15.51 35.18 -4.75
C ILE A 164 -14.15 34.45 -4.65
N SER A 165 -13.21 34.59 -5.60
CA SER A 165 -11.93 33.86 -5.53
C SER A 165 -10.70 34.67 -5.96
N PRO A 166 -9.69 34.84 -5.09
CA PRO A 166 -8.40 35.43 -5.44
C PRO A 166 -7.45 34.46 -6.16
N MET A 167 -7.93 33.29 -6.62
CA MET A 167 -7.06 32.31 -7.28
C MET A 167 -6.74 32.75 -8.71
N ASP A 168 -5.45 32.98 -8.99
CA ASP A 168 -5.00 33.31 -10.33
C ASP A 168 -5.18 32.13 -11.31
N PHE A 169 -5.39 32.47 -12.59
CA PHE A 169 -5.63 31.51 -13.66
C PHE A 169 -4.49 30.50 -13.84
N ASN A 170 -3.23 30.89 -13.58
CA ASN A 170 -2.08 30.02 -13.74
C ASN A 170 -2.06 28.93 -12.65
N ARG A 171 -2.37 29.30 -11.41
CA ARG A 171 -2.51 28.39 -10.26
C ARG A 171 -3.67 27.43 -10.49
N PHE A 172 -4.79 27.91 -11.02
CA PHE A 172 -5.91 27.06 -11.44
C PHE A 172 -5.48 26.04 -12.51
N CYS A 173 -4.80 26.49 -13.57
CA CYS A 173 -4.29 25.61 -14.62
C CYS A 173 -3.34 24.54 -14.08
N ASN A 174 -2.46 24.91 -13.13
CA ASN A 174 -1.54 23.95 -12.51
C ASN A 174 -2.29 22.89 -11.70
N LYS A 175 -3.31 23.28 -10.94
CA LYS A 175 -4.18 22.33 -10.23
C LYS A 175 -4.89 21.37 -11.20
N LEU A 176 -5.53 21.89 -12.26
CA LEU A 176 -6.20 21.02 -13.24
C LEU A 176 -5.24 20.06 -13.93
N LYS A 177 -4.03 20.52 -14.26
CA LYS A 177 -2.99 19.65 -14.81
C LYS A 177 -2.61 18.53 -13.84
N GLU A 178 -2.50 18.83 -12.56
CA GLU A 178 -2.20 17.85 -11.50
C GLU A 178 -3.31 16.80 -11.37
N TYR A 179 -4.58 17.23 -11.29
CA TYR A 179 -5.71 16.29 -11.28
C TYR A 179 -5.67 15.35 -12.49
N ARG A 180 -5.40 15.91 -13.68
CA ARG A 180 -5.31 15.13 -14.91
C ARG A 180 -4.11 14.17 -14.94
N SER A 181 -2.92 14.62 -14.56
CA SER A 181 -1.72 13.78 -14.58
C SER A 181 -1.79 12.64 -13.57
N SER A 182 -2.49 12.86 -12.47
CA SER A 182 -2.64 11.87 -11.40
C SER A 182 -3.94 11.06 -11.52
N TYR A 183 -4.71 11.24 -12.59
CA TYR A 183 -6.04 10.64 -12.79
C TYR A 183 -6.97 10.81 -11.58
N LEU A 184 -6.89 11.95 -10.91
CA LEU A 184 -7.77 12.29 -9.79
C LEU A 184 -9.00 13.02 -10.31
N LEU A 185 -10.15 12.77 -9.69
CA LEU A 185 -11.37 13.51 -10.01
C LEU A 185 -11.26 14.96 -9.55
N PRO A 186 -11.52 15.94 -10.44
CA PRO A 186 -11.58 17.33 -10.03
C PRO A 186 -12.84 17.60 -9.17
N PRO A 187 -12.88 18.75 -8.46
CA PRO A 187 -14.07 19.20 -7.74
C PRO A 187 -15.35 19.19 -8.59
N GLU A 188 -16.48 18.91 -7.94
CA GLU A 188 -17.77 18.68 -8.63
C GLU A 188 -18.21 19.87 -9.50
N ASN A 189 -17.95 21.10 -9.06
CA ASN A 189 -18.25 22.29 -9.87
C ASN A 189 -17.44 22.34 -11.17
N TRP A 190 -16.21 21.84 -11.18
CA TRP A 190 -15.39 21.76 -12.39
C TRP A 190 -15.88 20.63 -13.30
N VAL A 191 -16.29 19.50 -12.74
CA VAL A 191 -16.91 18.40 -13.49
C VAL A 191 -18.17 18.88 -14.23
N LYS A 192 -19.06 19.60 -13.54
CA LYS A 192 -20.27 20.18 -14.13
C LYS A 192 -19.96 21.18 -15.24
N ALA A 193 -19.00 22.08 -15.01
CA ALA A 193 -18.56 23.02 -16.03
C ALA A 193 -17.98 22.32 -17.27
N ILE A 194 -17.23 21.23 -17.10
CA ILE A 194 -16.70 20.45 -18.22
C ILE A 194 -17.83 19.81 -19.04
N ALA A 195 -18.84 19.23 -18.37
CA ALA A 195 -20.00 18.66 -19.04
C ALA A 195 -20.78 19.74 -19.83
N GLU A 196 -20.97 20.92 -19.23
CA GLU A 196 -21.60 22.08 -19.86
C GLU A 196 -20.82 22.56 -21.10
N ILE A 197 -19.49 22.69 -21.00
CA ILE A 197 -18.62 23.10 -22.12
C ILE A 197 -18.70 22.13 -23.30
N PHE A 198 -18.90 20.83 -23.03
CA PHE A 198 -19.05 19.81 -24.05
C PHE A 198 -20.49 19.54 -24.45
N GLU A 199 -21.47 20.24 -23.84
CA GLU A 199 -22.90 20.05 -24.07
C GLU A 199 -23.36 18.58 -23.92
N ILE A 200 -22.87 17.90 -22.89
CA ILE A 200 -23.15 16.49 -22.57
C ILE A 200 -23.72 16.30 -21.16
N GLY A 201 -24.30 15.13 -20.89
CA GLY A 201 -24.64 14.71 -19.54
C GLY A 201 -23.39 14.52 -18.67
N VAL A 202 -23.48 14.85 -17.37
CA VAL A 202 -22.36 14.61 -16.42
C VAL A 202 -22.01 13.13 -16.36
N ASP A 203 -23.00 12.25 -16.47
CA ASP A 203 -22.84 10.81 -16.49
C ASP A 203 -22.01 10.31 -17.68
N GLU A 204 -22.09 10.96 -18.84
CA GLU A 204 -21.27 10.62 -20.02
C GLU A 204 -19.77 10.77 -19.77
N LEU A 205 -19.36 11.60 -18.81
CA LEU A 205 -17.95 11.71 -18.42
C LEU A 205 -17.48 10.49 -17.63
N PHE A 206 -18.37 9.69 -17.06
CA PHE A 206 -18.03 8.53 -16.21
C PHE A 206 -18.41 7.18 -16.83
N GLN A 207 -19.01 7.17 -18.02
CA GLN A 207 -19.32 5.94 -18.73
C GLN A 207 -18.06 5.35 -19.36
N GLU A 208 -17.82 4.06 -19.12
CA GLU A 208 -16.81 3.31 -19.87
C GLU A 208 -17.23 3.25 -21.34
N LYS A 209 -16.43 3.88 -22.20
CA LYS A 209 -16.63 3.76 -23.64
C LYS A 209 -16.01 2.44 -24.08
N ASN A 210 -16.84 1.47 -24.47
CA ASN A 210 -16.36 0.23 -25.08
C ASN A 210 -15.53 0.57 -26.34
N THR A 211 -14.22 0.43 -26.23
CA THR A 211 -13.26 0.67 -27.31
C THR A 211 -13.28 -0.43 -28.40
N GLU A 212 -14.39 -1.16 -28.56
CA GLU A 212 -14.53 -2.24 -29.54
C GLU A 212 -15.07 -1.79 -30.91
N ILE A 213 -15.37 -0.50 -31.12
CA ILE A 213 -15.97 -0.01 -32.39
C ILE A 213 -15.05 0.97 -33.15
N LEU A 214 -13.75 1.02 -32.86
CA LEU A 214 -12.81 1.90 -33.58
C LEU A 214 -11.70 1.17 -34.37
N ILE A 215 -11.85 -0.15 -34.57
CA ILE A 215 -11.11 -0.89 -35.62
C ILE A 215 -12.12 -1.36 -36.67
N GLN A 216 -12.74 -0.42 -37.37
CA GLN A 216 -13.37 -0.64 -38.67
C GLN A 216 -13.69 0.70 -39.32
N LYS A 217 -12.67 1.29 -39.97
CA LYS A 217 -12.78 2.00 -41.25
C LYS A 217 -11.39 2.30 -41.79
#